data_AF-A0AAU3D1W6-F1
#
_entry.id   AF-A0AAU3D1W6-F1
#
_cell.length_a   1.000
_cell.length_b   1.000
_cell.length_c   1.000
_cell.angle_alpha   90.00
_cell.angle_beta   90.00
_cell.angle_gamma   90.00
#
_symmetry.space_group_name_H-M   'P 1'
#
loop_
_entity.id
_entity.type
_entity.pdbx_description
1 polymer ?
#
loop_
_entity_poly.entity_id
_entity_poly.type
_entity_poly.pdbx_seq_one_letter_code
_entity_poly.pdbx_strand_id
1 'polypeptide(L)'
;MRRTSQLVSTAAPALRRSCITLVTAVVATVGLAACGTEHAGTTAGLSTPAGGAKDRPSTAFSKMLDEVAAPCPADGPPQGPPSGPANGLPSGATLSSDAVEPIAPTAGPEVELSAREWCAGNLHEERVTQAFWELENPTPTDVRTILNDLGYTDGRIHGLEQSGTATRFSLDLRDRGGRLCMAGSAAGTETVVDMCVAPATGPFVPGQRKQ
;
A
#
# COMPACT_ATOMS: atom_id res chain seq x y z
N MET A 1 -12.41 -41.41 -51.18
CA MET A 1 -11.10 -40.75 -51.07
C MET A 1 -11.07 -40.01 -49.74
N ARG A 2 -10.79 -40.66 -48.60
CA ARG A 2 -9.48 -40.81 -47.91
C ARG A 2 -8.58 -39.56 -47.92
N ARG A 3 -8.54 -38.84 -46.79
CA ARG A 3 -7.36 -38.22 -46.15
C ARG A 3 -7.80 -37.60 -44.80
N THR A 4 -7.67 -38.37 -43.72
CA THR A 4 -6.57 -38.35 -42.71
C THR A 4 -6.72 -37.24 -41.66
N SER A 5 -7.29 -37.65 -40.52
CA SER A 5 -7.16 -37.02 -39.21
C SER A 5 -5.69 -36.87 -38.84
N GLN A 6 -5.28 -35.70 -38.35
CA GLN A 6 -4.01 -35.56 -37.65
C GLN A 6 -4.27 -35.46 -36.13
N LEU A 7 -3.88 -36.54 -35.45
CA LEU A 7 -3.57 -36.57 -34.03
C LEU A 7 -2.24 -35.83 -33.83
N VAL A 8 -2.25 -34.75 -33.06
CA VAL A 8 -1.01 -34.21 -32.47
C VAL A 8 -0.92 -34.72 -31.05
N SER A 9 0.09 -35.54 -30.83
CA SER A 9 0.47 -36.15 -29.56
C SER A 9 0.68 -35.10 -28.46
N THR A 10 0.09 -35.42 -27.32
CA THR A 10 0.51 -35.02 -25.98
C THR A 10 2.01 -35.27 -25.78
N ALA A 11 2.75 -34.22 -25.43
CA ALA A 11 4.08 -34.33 -24.83
C ALA A 11 3.98 -33.84 -23.39
N ALA A 12 3.98 -34.78 -22.45
CA ALA A 12 4.10 -34.52 -21.03
C ALA A 12 5.56 -34.14 -20.69
N PRO A 13 5.84 -33.02 -20.01
CA PRO A 13 7.15 -32.81 -19.43
C PRO A 13 7.33 -33.71 -18.20
N ALA A 14 8.39 -34.50 -18.26
CA ALA A 14 8.81 -35.45 -17.24
C ALA A 14 9.07 -34.77 -15.87
N LEU A 15 8.43 -35.29 -14.82
CA LEU A 15 8.76 -34.99 -13.43
C LEU A 15 10.22 -35.40 -13.15
N ARG A 16 11.13 -34.43 -13.10
CA ARG A 16 12.43 -34.62 -12.46
C ARG A 16 12.23 -34.61 -10.95
N ARG A 17 12.06 -35.82 -10.42
CA ARG A 17 12.05 -36.19 -9.01
C ARG A 17 13.43 -35.91 -8.40
N SER A 18 13.67 -34.67 -7.98
CA SER A 18 14.83 -34.33 -7.16
C SER A 18 14.55 -34.71 -5.71
N CYS A 19 15.02 -35.89 -5.30
CA CYS A 19 15.16 -36.27 -3.91
C CYS A 19 16.30 -35.45 -3.30
N ILE A 20 15.97 -34.34 -2.62
CA ILE A 20 16.93 -33.67 -1.73
C ILE A 20 16.68 -34.16 -0.32
N THR A 21 17.67 -34.89 0.16
CA THR A 21 17.84 -35.49 1.48
C THR A 21 17.59 -34.52 2.63
N LEU A 22 16.66 -34.89 3.51
CA LEU A 22 16.49 -34.36 4.87
C LEU A 22 17.79 -34.47 5.66
N VAL A 23 18.36 -33.35 6.07
CA VAL A 23 19.41 -33.28 7.09
C VAL A 23 18.75 -32.87 8.40
N THR A 24 18.60 -33.83 9.30
CA THR A 24 18.20 -33.68 10.69
C THR A 24 19.43 -33.46 11.58
N ALA A 25 19.46 -32.38 12.37
CA ALA A 25 20.33 -32.14 13.56
C ALA A 25 20.31 -30.62 13.88
N VAL A 26 20.20 -30.07 15.10
CA VAL A 26 20.23 -30.53 16.50
C VAL A 26 19.35 -29.54 17.29
N VAL A 27 18.54 -30.04 18.22
CA VAL A 27 17.87 -29.22 19.25
C VAL A 27 18.91 -28.85 20.32
N ALA A 28 19.23 -27.57 20.44
CA ALA A 28 19.99 -27.05 21.57
C ALA A 28 19.03 -26.38 22.56
N THR A 29 18.71 -27.09 23.64
CA THR A 29 18.10 -26.53 24.85
C THR A 29 19.14 -25.69 25.57
N VAL A 30 19.00 -24.35 25.56
CA VAL A 30 19.76 -23.46 26.44
C VAL A 30 18.89 -23.10 27.64
N GLY A 31 19.46 -23.34 28.81
CA GLY A 31 18.79 -23.39 30.09
C GLY A 31 18.31 -22.05 30.65
N LEU A 32 17.35 -22.20 31.57
CA LEU A 32 16.85 -21.18 32.49
C LEU A 32 17.99 -20.66 33.38
N ALA A 33 18.32 -19.39 33.25
CA ALA A 33 18.94 -18.63 34.32
C ALA A 33 17.81 -17.89 35.07
N ALA A 34 17.36 -18.50 36.15
CA ALA A 34 16.64 -17.80 37.20
C ALA A 34 17.65 -16.91 37.95
N CYS A 35 17.43 -15.60 37.95
CA CYS A 35 17.97 -14.71 38.96
C CYS A 35 16.83 -13.82 39.42
N GLY A 36 16.27 -14.16 40.57
CA GLY A 36 15.31 -13.34 41.26
C GLY A 36 15.97 -12.12 41.87
N THR A 37 15.25 -11.01 41.90
CA THR A 37 15.35 -10.08 43.02
C THR A 37 13.97 -9.50 43.23
N GLU A 38 13.34 -9.97 44.30
CA GLU A 38 12.18 -9.38 44.92
C GLU A 38 12.54 -7.97 45.43
N HIS A 39 11.76 -6.97 45.02
CA HIS A 39 11.67 -5.69 45.72
C HIS A 39 10.21 -5.44 46.06
N ALA A 40 9.82 -5.94 47.22
CA ALA A 40 8.66 -5.43 47.93
C ALA A 40 9.06 -4.12 48.62
N GLY A 41 8.52 -3.01 48.11
CA GLY A 41 8.70 -1.67 48.67
C GLY A 41 7.50 -0.81 48.28
N THR A 42 6.49 -0.83 49.12
CA THR A 42 5.21 -0.14 49.01
C THR A 42 5.36 1.38 48.91
N THR A 43 4.85 1.98 47.84
CA THR A 43 4.19 3.29 47.93
C THR A 43 3.00 3.33 46.99
N ALA A 44 1.81 3.39 47.60
CA ALA A 44 0.59 3.81 46.95
C ALA A 44 0.81 5.20 46.34
N GLY A 45 0.78 5.24 45.00
CA GLY A 45 0.80 6.45 44.19
C GLY A 45 -0.16 6.22 43.04
N LEU A 46 -1.42 6.56 43.28
CA LEU A 46 -2.51 6.53 42.32
C LEU A 46 -2.13 7.39 41.11
N SER A 47 -1.77 6.76 39.99
CA SER A 47 -1.78 7.34 38.65
C SER A 47 -1.71 6.19 37.65
N THR A 48 -2.84 5.56 37.40
CA THR A 48 -3.05 4.72 36.22
C THR A 48 -3.10 5.65 35.00
N PRO A 49 -2.15 5.63 34.05
CA PRO A 49 -2.49 6.03 32.70
C PRO A 49 -3.30 4.88 32.11
N ALA A 50 -4.63 5.00 32.22
CA ALA A 50 -5.52 4.30 31.33
C ALA A 50 -5.31 4.93 29.95
N GLY A 51 -4.43 4.35 29.14
CA GLY A 51 -4.16 4.84 27.79
C GLY A 51 -3.12 3.98 27.08
N GLY A 52 -3.53 3.32 26.00
CA GLY A 52 -2.58 2.90 24.96
C GLY A 52 -2.54 1.44 24.55
N ALA A 53 -3.53 0.59 24.86
CA ALA A 53 -3.63 -0.73 24.18
C ALA A 53 -4.20 -0.64 22.74
N LYS A 54 -4.36 0.58 22.20
CA LYS A 54 -4.82 0.83 20.82
C LYS A 54 -3.78 1.54 19.92
N ASP A 55 -2.64 1.99 20.45
CA ASP A 55 -1.64 2.76 19.68
C ASP A 55 -0.51 1.92 19.07
N ARG A 56 -0.47 0.62 19.35
CA ARG A 56 0.58 -0.27 18.85
C ARG A 56 0.44 -0.67 17.36
N PRO A 57 -0.76 -0.93 16.81
CA PRO A 57 -0.87 -1.27 15.39
C PRO A 57 -0.68 -0.05 14.46
N SER A 58 -1.08 1.16 14.88
CA SER A 58 -0.87 2.38 14.10
C SER A 58 0.63 2.70 13.99
N THR A 59 1.37 2.60 15.09
CA THR A 59 2.83 2.84 15.08
C THR A 59 3.61 1.82 14.24
N ALA A 60 3.23 0.54 14.28
CA ALA A 60 3.87 -0.49 13.45
C ALA A 60 3.60 -0.28 11.95
N PHE A 61 2.37 0.09 11.60
CA PHE A 61 2.00 0.41 10.22
C PHE A 61 2.76 1.64 9.70
N SER A 62 2.75 2.76 10.44
CA SER A 62 3.50 3.97 10.02
C SER A 62 5.00 3.68 9.89
N LYS A 63 5.56 2.85 10.77
CA LYS A 63 6.95 2.40 10.66
C LYS A 63 7.21 1.59 9.38
N MET A 64 6.32 0.67 9.03
CA MET A 64 6.43 -0.10 7.78
C MET A 64 6.37 0.82 6.56
N LEU A 65 5.47 1.81 6.55
CA LEU A 65 5.42 2.81 5.49
C LEU A 65 6.72 3.64 5.41
N ASP A 66 7.27 4.06 6.55
CA ASP A 66 8.54 4.80 6.61
C ASP A 66 9.71 3.96 6.08
N GLU A 67 9.78 2.67 6.41
CA GLU A 67 10.81 1.76 5.94
C GLU A 67 10.72 1.55 4.41
N VAL A 68 9.51 1.34 3.87
CA VAL A 68 9.30 1.22 2.42
C VAL A 68 9.64 2.53 1.71
N ALA A 69 9.24 3.68 2.27
CA ALA A 69 9.50 5.00 1.67
C ALA A 69 10.90 5.55 1.96
N ALA A 70 11.76 4.83 2.69
CA ALA A 70 13.10 5.30 3.05
C ALA A 70 14.01 5.65 1.85
N PRO A 71 13.96 4.93 0.71
CA PRO A 71 14.72 5.29 -0.49
C PRO A 71 14.17 6.51 -1.23
N CYS A 72 12.94 6.94 -0.92
CA CYS A 72 12.28 8.01 -1.64
C CYS A 72 12.76 9.39 -1.16
N PRO A 73 12.94 10.35 -2.09
CA PRO A 73 13.34 11.70 -1.72
C PRO A 73 12.27 12.33 -0.83
N ALA A 74 12.71 13.10 0.16
CA ALA A 74 11.79 13.94 0.92
C ALA A 74 11.15 14.96 -0.01
N ASP A 75 9.86 15.25 0.20
CA ASP A 75 9.23 16.37 -0.47
C ASP A 75 9.95 17.66 -0.04
N GLY A 76 10.26 18.52 -1.01
CA GLY A 76 10.80 19.84 -0.73
C GLY A 76 9.83 20.67 0.11
N PRO A 77 10.28 21.76 0.74
CA PRO A 77 9.37 22.69 1.41
C PRO A 77 8.27 23.12 0.43
N PRO A 78 7.01 23.27 0.89
CA PRO A 78 5.92 23.67 0.01
C PRO A 78 6.34 24.95 -0.71
N GLN A 79 6.35 24.91 -2.05
CA GLN A 79 6.60 26.12 -2.80
C GLN A 79 5.48 27.09 -2.45
N GLY A 80 5.85 28.21 -1.83
CA GLY A 80 4.93 29.32 -1.62
C GLY A 80 4.32 29.74 -2.96
N PRO A 81 3.14 30.38 -2.94
CA PRO A 81 2.52 30.87 -4.18
C PRO A 81 3.56 31.64 -5.00
N PRO A 82 3.57 31.51 -6.34
CA PRO A 82 4.50 32.25 -7.16
C PRO A 82 4.37 33.73 -6.78
N SER A 83 5.46 34.32 -6.30
CA SER A 83 5.55 35.76 -6.09
C SER A 83 5.40 36.42 -7.46
N GLY A 84 4.15 36.64 -7.87
CA GLY A 84 3.81 37.44 -9.03
C GLY A 84 4.34 38.86 -8.79
N PRO A 85 4.82 39.55 -9.84
CA PRO A 85 5.31 40.90 -9.68
C PRO A 85 4.19 41.82 -9.18
N ALA A 86 4.54 42.67 -8.21
CA ALA A 86 3.66 43.60 -7.53
C ALA A 86 2.89 44.50 -8.52
N ASN A 87 1.63 44.74 -8.19
CA ASN A 87 0.71 45.66 -8.86
C ASN A 87 1.38 46.99 -9.27
N GLY A 88 1.36 47.28 -10.57
CA GLY A 88 1.46 48.62 -11.12
C GLY A 88 0.31 48.84 -12.08
N LEU A 89 -0.81 49.38 -11.60
CA LEU A 89 -1.84 49.94 -12.47
C LEU A 89 -1.42 51.36 -12.90
N PRO A 90 -1.85 51.80 -14.10
CA PRO A 90 -2.76 52.93 -14.04
C PRO A 90 -4.06 52.71 -14.81
N SER A 91 -5.09 53.37 -14.31
CA SER A 91 -6.46 53.45 -14.83
C SER A 91 -6.55 53.80 -16.31
N GLY A 92 -7.47 53.12 -17.00
CA GLY A 92 -8.23 53.70 -18.11
C GLY A 92 -8.26 52.87 -19.38
N ALA A 93 -9.31 52.06 -19.56
CA ALA A 93 -10.09 51.96 -20.81
C ALA A 93 -11.20 50.91 -20.70
N THR A 94 -12.44 51.40 -20.82
CA THR A 94 -13.55 50.86 -21.61
C THR A 94 -14.05 49.42 -21.37
N LEU A 95 -15.30 49.36 -20.87
CA LEU A 95 -16.21 48.22 -20.88
C LEU A 95 -16.47 47.73 -22.31
N SER A 96 -16.08 46.48 -22.62
CA SER A 96 -16.89 45.47 -23.34
C SER A 96 -16.00 44.39 -23.95
N SER A 97 -16.12 43.17 -23.44
CA SER A 97 -16.42 41.97 -24.22
C SER A 97 -16.62 40.80 -23.26
N ASP A 98 -17.73 40.10 -23.45
CA ASP A 98 -17.97 38.75 -22.97
C ASP A 98 -16.72 37.89 -23.22
N ALA A 99 -15.91 37.72 -22.20
CA ALA A 99 -14.84 36.75 -22.15
C ALA A 99 -15.24 35.77 -21.06
N VAL A 100 -15.91 34.68 -21.47
CA VAL A 100 -15.94 33.47 -20.66
C VAL A 100 -14.48 33.03 -20.54
N GLU A 101 -13.81 33.48 -19.48
CA GLU A 101 -12.53 32.91 -19.09
C GLU A 101 -12.73 31.40 -19.01
N PRO A 102 -11.92 30.59 -19.71
CA PRO A 102 -11.85 29.18 -19.42
C PRO A 102 -11.58 29.08 -17.91
N ILE A 103 -12.50 28.47 -17.17
CA ILE A 103 -12.29 28.14 -15.77
C ILE A 103 -11.05 27.26 -15.79
N ALA A 104 -9.90 27.84 -15.47
CA ALA A 104 -8.67 27.08 -15.36
C ALA A 104 -8.98 25.93 -14.39
N PRO A 105 -8.65 24.67 -14.73
CA PRO A 105 -8.94 23.57 -13.83
C PRO A 105 -8.33 23.92 -12.47
N THR A 106 -9.16 24.06 -11.44
CA THR A 106 -8.73 24.22 -10.04
C THR A 106 -8.19 22.89 -9.51
N ALA A 107 -7.49 22.14 -10.35
CA ALA A 107 -6.68 21.01 -9.94
C ALA A 107 -5.36 21.59 -9.45
N GLY A 108 -5.39 22.20 -8.27
CA GLY A 108 -4.16 22.47 -7.54
C GLY A 108 -3.42 21.15 -7.24
N PRO A 109 -2.17 21.22 -6.74
CA PRO A 109 -1.37 20.06 -6.34
C PRO A 109 -1.99 19.22 -5.21
N GLU A 110 -3.19 19.59 -4.75
CA GLU A 110 -3.97 18.89 -3.73
C GLU A 110 -4.69 17.65 -4.29
N VAL A 111 -4.84 17.54 -5.62
CA VAL A 111 -5.48 16.39 -6.28
C VAL A 111 -4.47 15.32 -6.72
N GLU A 112 -3.18 15.63 -6.79
CA GLU A 112 -2.13 14.72 -7.28
C GLU A 112 -1.29 14.17 -6.12
N LEU A 113 -0.68 12.99 -6.29
CA LEU A 113 0.29 12.49 -5.31
C LEU A 113 1.59 13.31 -5.37
N SER A 114 2.24 13.51 -4.23
CA SER A 114 3.58 14.10 -4.21
C SER A 114 4.61 13.20 -4.91
N ALA A 115 5.79 13.74 -5.23
CA ALA A 115 6.87 12.94 -5.81
C ALA A 115 7.30 11.81 -4.86
N ARG A 116 7.32 12.09 -3.54
CA ARG A 116 7.58 11.07 -2.53
C ARG A 116 6.49 10.01 -2.48
N GLU A 117 5.23 10.40 -2.51
CA GLU A 117 4.09 9.47 -2.49
C GLU A 117 4.08 8.56 -3.73
N TRP A 118 4.35 9.09 -4.92
CA TRP A 118 4.52 8.30 -6.15
C TRP A 118 5.66 7.28 -6.03
N CYS A 119 6.82 7.71 -5.53
CA CYS A 119 7.95 6.81 -5.31
C CYS A 119 7.61 5.69 -4.32
N ALA A 120 7.02 6.03 -3.16
CA ALA A 120 6.64 5.05 -2.16
C ALA A 120 5.56 4.09 -2.68
N GLY A 121 4.60 4.60 -3.47
CA GLY A 121 3.58 3.81 -4.14
C GLY A 121 4.17 2.72 -5.03
N ASN A 122 5.15 3.04 -5.88
CA ASN A 122 5.84 2.04 -6.71
C ASN A 122 6.52 0.93 -5.87
N LEU A 123 7.14 1.30 -4.74
CA LEU A 123 7.79 0.33 -3.85
C LEU A 123 6.78 -0.58 -3.14
N HIS A 124 5.63 -0.03 -2.76
CA HIS A 124 4.53 -0.83 -2.22
C HIS A 124 3.89 -1.73 -3.28
N GLU A 125 3.76 -1.25 -4.52
CA GLU A 125 3.27 -2.03 -5.66
C GLU A 125 4.13 -3.27 -5.91
N GLU A 126 5.46 -3.08 -6.03
CA GLU A 126 6.41 -4.19 -6.21
C GLU A 126 6.28 -5.21 -5.07
N ARG A 127 6.25 -4.72 -3.83
CA ARG A 127 6.12 -5.55 -2.63
C ARG A 127 4.85 -6.39 -2.62
N VAL A 128 3.71 -5.81 -3.04
CA VAL A 128 2.42 -6.52 -3.09
C VAL A 128 2.36 -7.49 -4.25
N THR A 129 2.78 -7.08 -5.44
CA THR A 129 2.80 -7.93 -6.64
C THR A 129 3.72 -9.14 -6.45
N GLN A 130 4.90 -8.95 -5.85
CA GLN A 130 5.82 -10.04 -5.52
C GLN A 130 5.20 -11.07 -4.57
N ALA A 131 4.43 -10.61 -3.57
CA ALA A 131 3.80 -11.50 -2.59
C ALA A 131 2.63 -12.31 -3.18
N PHE A 132 2.01 -11.82 -4.25
CA PHE A 132 0.91 -12.52 -4.93
C PHE A 132 1.34 -13.39 -6.10
N TRP A 133 2.62 -13.32 -6.51
CA TRP A 133 3.10 -13.92 -7.75
C TRP A 133 2.75 -15.40 -7.95
N GLU A 134 2.83 -16.21 -6.89
CA GLU A 134 2.59 -17.65 -6.94
C GLU A 134 1.14 -18.06 -6.61
N LEU A 135 0.24 -17.11 -6.42
CA LEU A 135 -1.15 -17.39 -6.06
C LEU A 135 -2.04 -17.59 -7.29
N GLU A 136 -2.29 -18.84 -7.64
CA GLU A 136 -3.34 -19.16 -8.60
C GLU A 136 -4.72 -19.09 -7.93
N ASN A 137 -5.62 -18.28 -8.49
CA ASN A 137 -7.01 -18.15 -8.04
C ASN A 137 -7.18 -17.81 -6.55
N PRO A 138 -6.52 -16.76 -6.02
CA PRO A 138 -6.56 -16.48 -4.59
C PRO A 138 -7.96 -16.10 -4.13
N THR A 139 -8.38 -16.60 -2.97
CA THR A 139 -9.60 -16.18 -2.30
C THR A 139 -9.41 -14.84 -1.57
N PRO A 140 -10.49 -14.12 -1.21
CA PRO A 140 -10.42 -12.99 -0.29
C PRO A 140 -9.63 -13.30 0.99
N THR A 141 -9.77 -14.50 1.55
CA THR A 141 -9.06 -14.88 2.78
C THR A 141 -7.55 -14.99 2.55
N ASP A 142 -7.13 -15.56 1.41
CA ASP A 142 -5.71 -15.68 1.05
C ASP A 142 -5.07 -14.30 0.88
N VAL A 143 -5.73 -13.42 0.11
CA VAL A 143 -5.26 -12.04 -0.10
C VAL A 143 -5.19 -11.27 1.20
N ARG A 144 -6.20 -11.38 2.09
CA ARG A 144 -6.16 -10.73 3.42
C ARG A 144 -4.99 -11.22 4.26
N THR A 145 -4.76 -12.53 4.27
CA THR A 145 -3.70 -13.14 5.08
C THR A 145 -2.34 -12.59 4.65
N ILE A 146 -2.07 -12.63 3.35
CA ILE A 146 -0.78 -12.17 2.80
C ILE A 146 -0.59 -10.67 3.00
N LEU A 147 -1.63 -9.85 2.81
CA LEU A 147 -1.53 -8.41 3.09
C LEU A 147 -1.26 -8.13 4.59
N ASN A 148 -1.87 -8.89 5.50
CA ASN A 148 -1.57 -8.76 6.93
C ASN A 148 -0.15 -9.24 7.27
N ASP A 149 0.34 -10.30 6.64
CA ASP A 149 1.74 -10.77 6.80
C ASP A 149 2.75 -9.73 6.30
N LEU A 150 2.35 -8.96 5.28
CA LEU A 150 3.06 -7.77 4.82
C LEU A 150 2.86 -6.55 5.75
N GLY A 151 2.11 -6.65 6.84
CA GLY A 151 1.91 -5.57 7.80
C GLY A 151 0.87 -4.53 7.40
N TYR A 152 0.09 -4.76 6.34
CA TYR A 152 -1.12 -3.98 6.07
C TYR A 152 -2.22 -4.46 7.02
N THR A 153 -2.60 -3.63 7.99
CA THR A 153 -3.62 -4.01 8.98
C THR A 153 -5.01 -4.08 8.36
N ASP A 154 -5.91 -4.94 8.87
CA ASP A 154 -7.30 -5.07 8.40
C ASP A 154 -8.05 -3.75 8.21
N GLY A 155 -7.83 -2.75 9.08
CA GLY A 155 -8.45 -1.43 8.97
C GLY A 155 -8.03 -0.61 7.74
N ARG A 156 -6.99 -1.05 7.02
CA ARG A 156 -6.46 -0.45 5.80
C ARG A 156 -6.72 -1.30 4.55
N ILE A 157 -7.31 -2.48 4.71
CA ILE A 157 -7.63 -3.39 3.60
C ILE A 157 -9.13 -3.26 3.31
N HIS A 158 -9.47 -2.83 2.10
CA HIS A 158 -10.83 -2.51 1.69
C HIS A 158 -11.21 -3.24 0.39
N GLY A 159 -12.52 -3.34 0.13
CA GLY A 159 -13.04 -3.81 -1.16
C GLY A 159 -12.61 -5.22 -1.55
N LEU A 160 -12.42 -6.10 -0.55
CA LEU A 160 -11.92 -7.45 -0.75
C LEU A 160 -13.02 -8.35 -1.29
N GLU A 161 -12.96 -8.68 -2.58
CA GLU A 161 -14.04 -9.36 -3.29
C GLU A 161 -13.49 -10.29 -4.38
N GLN A 162 -14.04 -11.49 -4.48
CA GLN A 162 -13.74 -12.41 -5.58
C GLN A 162 -14.34 -11.87 -6.89
N SER A 163 -13.54 -11.81 -7.95
CA SER A 163 -13.95 -11.41 -9.29
C SER A 163 -13.44 -12.43 -10.30
N GLY A 164 -14.27 -13.44 -10.59
CA GLY A 164 -13.84 -14.58 -11.39
C GLY A 164 -12.70 -15.33 -10.72
N THR A 165 -11.58 -15.48 -11.42
CA THR A 165 -10.34 -16.10 -10.93
C THR A 165 -9.47 -15.15 -10.11
N ALA A 166 -9.76 -13.85 -10.09
CA ALA A 166 -8.98 -12.88 -9.33
C ALA A 166 -9.68 -12.48 -8.04
N THR A 167 -8.92 -11.92 -7.09
CA THR A 167 -9.49 -11.21 -5.94
C THR A 167 -9.12 -9.73 -6.01
N ARG A 168 -10.14 -8.86 -6.02
CA ARG A 168 -9.97 -7.41 -5.98
C ARG A 168 -9.74 -6.94 -4.56
N PHE A 169 -8.97 -5.87 -4.41
CA PHE A 169 -8.71 -5.22 -3.13
C PHE A 169 -8.36 -3.74 -3.31
N SER A 170 -8.36 -2.99 -2.21
CA SER A 170 -7.81 -1.65 -2.11
C SER A 170 -7.07 -1.48 -0.79
N LEU A 171 -5.96 -0.74 -0.81
CA LEU A 171 -5.12 -0.45 0.34
C LEU A 171 -5.16 1.05 0.64
N ASP A 172 -5.52 1.39 1.87
CA ASP A 172 -5.41 2.74 2.42
C ASP A 172 -4.01 2.95 2.98
N LEU A 173 -3.15 3.66 2.24
CA LEU A 173 -1.78 3.96 2.64
C LEU A 173 -1.63 5.36 3.23
N ARG A 174 -2.75 6.02 3.56
CA ARG A 174 -2.71 7.37 4.16
C ARG A 174 -2.09 7.31 5.54
N ASP A 175 -1.02 8.10 5.69
CA ASP A 175 -0.31 8.33 6.95
C ASP A 175 0.11 9.79 7.04
N ARG A 176 0.03 10.38 8.25
CA ARG A 176 0.43 11.78 8.53
C ARG A 176 -0.06 12.82 7.50
N GLY A 177 -1.29 12.67 7.00
CA GLY A 177 -1.89 13.59 6.02
C GLY A 177 -1.61 13.26 4.55
N GLY A 178 -0.96 12.13 4.27
CA GLY A 178 -0.82 11.59 2.92
C GLY A 178 -2.15 11.17 2.30
N ARG A 179 -2.12 10.98 0.99
CA ARG A 179 -3.27 10.67 0.11
C ARG A 179 -3.10 9.38 -0.67
N LEU A 180 -1.94 8.75 -0.58
CA LEU A 180 -1.64 7.53 -1.32
C LEU A 180 -2.63 6.40 -0.98
N CYS A 181 -3.15 5.77 -2.02
CA CYS A 181 -3.82 4.49 -1.94
C CYS A 181 -3.38 3.58 -3.08
N MET A 182 -3.69 2.30 -2.99
CA MET A 182 -3.55 1.35 -4.10
C MET A 182 -4.85 0.59 -4.31
N ALA A 183 -5.13 0.20 -5.54
CA ALA A 183 -6.21 -0.69 -5.88
C ALA A 183 -5.65 -1.81 -6.75
N GLY A 184 -5.98 -3.06 -6.43
CA GLY A 184 -5.43 -4.20 -7.15
C GLY A 184 -6.41 -5.31 -7.46
N SER A 185 -5.93 -6.25 -8.25
CA SER A 185 -6.57 -7.50 -8.62
C SER A 185 -5.51 -8.60 -8.55
N ALA A 186 -5.54 -9.39 -7.48
CA ALA A 186 -4.60 -10.49 -7.26
C ALA A 186 -5.00 -11.70 -8.10
N ALA A 187 -4.08 -12.16 -8.96
CA ALA A 187 -4.28 -13.26 -9.90
C ALA A 187 -2.96 -13.93 -10.27
N GLY A 188 -2.08 -14.17 -9.30
CA GLY A 188 -0.78 -14.79 -9.55
C GLY A 188 0.13 -13.85 -10.35
N THR A 189 0.68 -14.38 -11.45
CA THR A 189 1.50 -13.61 -12.41
C THR A 189 0.71 -12.53 -13.15
N GLU A 190 -0.62 -12.60 -13.17
CA GLU A 190 -1.50 -11.59 -13.78
C GLU A 190 -1.96 -10.53 -12.76
N THR A 191 -1.33 -10.48 -11.59
CA THR A 191 -1.64 -9.46 -10.58
C THR A 191 -1.37 -8.06 -11.14
N VAL A 192 -2.39 -7.19 -11.06
CA VAL A 192 -2.30 -5.77 -11.41
C VAL A 192 -2.59 -4.94 -10.18
N VAL A 193 -1.78 -3.92 -9.93
CA VAL A 193 -1.93 -2.98 -8.82
C VAL A 193 -1.68 -1.58 -9.37
N ASP A 194 -2.62 -0.67 -9.14
CA ASP A 194 -2.53 0.72 -9.55
C ASP A 194 -2.56 1.63 -8.32
N MET A 195 -1.79 2.70 -8.37
CA MET A 195 -1.88 3.78 -7.38
C MET A 195 -3.14 4.63 -7.59
N CYS A 196 -3.68 5.14 -6.49
CA CYS A 196 -4.80 6.06 -6.49
C CYS A 196 -4.59 7.18 -5.47
N VAL A 197 -5.42 8.22 -5.59
CA VAL A 197 -5.49 9.33 -4.63
C VAL A 197 -6.76 9.17 -3.80
N ALA A 198 -6.61 9.11 -2.48
CA ALA A 198 -7.71 9.16 -1.52
C ALA A 198 -7.71 10.51 -0.80
N PRO A 199 -8.87 11.03 -0.35
CA PRO A 199 -8.91 12.21 0.51
C PRO A 199 -8.03 12.02 1.74
N ALA A 200 -7.21 13.01 2.09
CA ALA A 200 -6.25 12.91 3.21
C ALA A 200 -6.93 12.63 4.56
N THR A 201 -8.19 13.05 4.71
CA THR A 201 -8.98 12.91 5.93
C THR A 201 -10.36 12.32 5.65
N GLY A 202 -10.98 11.72 6.66
CA GLY A 202 -12.32 11.15 6.57
C GLY A 202 -12.33 9.70 6.06
N PRO A 203 -13.53 9.17 5.75
CA PRO A 203 -13.70 7.79 5.30
C PRO A 203 -12.80 7.46 4.10
N PHE A 204 -12.29 6.24 4.07
CA PHE A 204 -11.55 5.78 2.90
C PHE A 204 -12.50 5.61 1.73
N VAL A 205 -12.21 6.32 0.64
CA VAL A 205 -12.83 6.11 -0.66
C VAL A 205 -11.67 6.01 -1.64
N PRO A 206 -11.44 4.84 -2.27
CA PRO A 206 -10.36 4.72 -3.25
C PRO A 206 -10.64 5.67 -4.42
N GLY A 207 -9.60 6.35 -4.89
CA GLY A 207 -9.70 7.14 -6.13
C GLY A 207 -10.13 6.28 -7.31
N GLN A 208 -10.77 6.90 -8.31
CA GLN A 208 -11.14 6.19 -9.54
C GLN A 208 -9.90 5.59 -10.20
N ARG A 209 -9.98 4.31 -10.59
CA ARG A 209 -8.93 3.67 -11.39
C ARG A 209 -8.85 4.39 -12.73
N LYS A 210 -7.65 4.83 -13.13
CA LYS A 210 -7.41 5.19 -14.53
C LYS A 210 -7.35 3.87 -15.30
N GLN A 211 -8.42 3.58 -16.06
CA GLN A 211 -8.47 2.43 -16.97
C GLN A 211 -7.65 2.70 -18.23
#